data_AF-A0A7C0X3V6-F1
#
_entry.id   AF-A0A7C0X3V6-F1
#
_cell.length_a   1.000
_cell.length_b   1.000
_cell.length_c   1.000
_cell.angle_alpha   90.00
_cell.angle_beta   90.00
_cell.angle_gamma   90.00
#
_symmetry.space_group_name_H-M   'P 1'
#
loop_
_entity.id
_entity.type
_entity.pdbx_description
1 polymer ?
#
loop_
_entity_poly.entity_id
_entity_poly.type
_entity_poly.pdbx_seq_one_letter_code
_entity_poly.pdbx_strand_id
1 'polypeptide(L)'
;KEDILAGAGSNYEQCPTIIGVANAIADGYENIAMVGLPCHVQAMRKIQLSDYFDVHGDKVKYVIGLLCTETFDRDLLLAKLAELGVKIEDVKKFDIGEGKFKIFTDGGQIDEKIAAMKSCMREGCKVCYDFAAELSDVSVGSIGAESGWNTVIIRNETGKKLIEDAKAAGVIETKPLADEKVELVRKLASRKKTGNLKNIMDAAGAVRILNLAVDPTEMNILL
;
A
#
# COMPACT_ATOMS: atom_id res chain seq x y z
N LYS A 1 19.43 -13.15 2.55
CA LYS A 1 18.25 -13.77 3.21
C LYS A 1 17.96 -13.08 4.54
N GLU A 2 18.96 -12.96 5.42
CA GLU A 2 18.82 -12.30 6.73
C GLU A 2 18.32 -10.86 6.61
N ASP A 3 18.90 -10.04 5.74
CA ASP A 3 18.46 -8.64 5.54
C ASP A 3 17.00 -8.53 5.07
N ILE A 4 16.54 -9.47 4.23
CA ILE A 4 15.15 -9.52 3.77
C ILE A 4 14.22 -9.85 4.94
N LEU A 5 14.62 -10.79 5.80
CA LEU A 5 13.85 -11.17 6.98
C LEU A 5 13.82 -10.05 8.03
N ALA A 6 14.88 -9.25 8.14
CA ALA A 6 14.92 -8.08 9.01
C ALA A 6 13.92 -6.99 8.57
N GLY A 7 13.56 -6.94 7.29
CA GLY A 7 12.50 -6.07 6.75
C GLY A 7 11.08 -6.60 6.92
N ALA A 8 10.87 -7.76 7.55
CA ALA A 8 9.55 -8.35 7.73
C ALA A 8 8.74 -7.63 8.82
N GLY A 9 7.41 -7.59 8.62
CA GLY A 9 6.47 -6.93 9.53
C GLY A 9 5.99 -5.58 8.99
N SER A 10 4.78 -5.20 9.41
CA SER A 10 4.17 -3.94 8.98
C SER A 10 4.68 -2.78 9.82
N ASN A 11 5.33 -1.82 9.16
CA ASN A 11 5.51 -0.49 9.71
C ASN A 11 4.43 0.44 9.10
N TYR A 12 3.60 1.05 9.95
CA TYR A 12 2.48 1.89 9.50
C TYR A 12 2.86 3.36 9.28
N GLU A 13 4.15 3.67 9.21
CA GLU A 13 4.67 4.98 8.84
C GLU A 13 5.25 5.00 7.42
N GLN A 14 5.86 6.11 7.02
CA GLN A 14 6.43 6.28 5.70
C GLN A 14 7.75 5.51 5.55
N CYS A 15 7.82 4.63 4.56
CA CYS A 15 9.06 3.98 4.10
C CYS A 15 9.26 4.31 2.62
N PRO A 16 10.20 5.19 2.24
CA PRO A 16 10.37 5.65 0.86
C PRO A 16 11.05 4.57 -0.02
N THR A 17 10.34 3.49 -0.33
CA THR A 17 10.85 2.31 -1.06
C THR A 17 11.58 2.67 -2.36
N ILE A 18 11.13 3.70 -3.08
CA ILE A 18 11.74 4.12 -4.36
C ILE A 18 13.19 4.56 -4.19
N ILE A 19 13.56 5.15 -3.03
CA ILE A 19 14.96 5.50 -2.74
C ILE A 19 15.81 4.22 -2.64
N GLY A 20 15.29 3.16 -2.02
CA GLY A 20 15.96 1.88 -1.96
C GLY A 20 16.20 1.26 -3.34
N VAL A 21 15.24 1.41 -4.26
CA VAL A 21 15.40 1.01 -5.67
C VAL A 21 16.51 1.82 -6.35
N ALA A 22 16.51 3.14 -6.17
CA ALA A 22 17.55 4.01 -6.75
C ALA A 22 18.94 3.65 -6.23
N ASN A 23 19.09 3.38 -4.93
CA ASN A 23 20.34 2.92 -4.34
C ASN A 23 20.78 1.58 -4.94
N ALA A 24 19.88 0.61 -5.08
CA ALA A 24 20.22 -0.67 -5.69
C ALA A 24 20.68 -0.51 -7.16
N ILE A 25 20.06 0.39 -7.92
CA ILE A 25 20.51 0.68 -9.29
C ILE A 25 21.92 1.31 -9.27
N ALA A 26 22.18 2.26 -8.36
CA ALA A 26 23.48 2.91 -8.21
C ALA A 26 24.59 1.93 -7.78
N ASP A 27 24.25 0.94 -6.96
CA ASP A 27 25.14 -0.15 -6.53
C ASP A 27 25.38 -1.20 -7.63
N GLY A 28 24.77 -1.05 -8.81
CA GLY A 28 25.00 -1.90 -9.98
C GLY A 28 24.11 -3.15 -10.06
N TYR A 29 23.02 -3.22 -9.30
CA TYR A 29 22.08 -4.35 -9.38
C TYR A 29 21.20 -4.26 -10.62
N GLU A 30 21.13 -5.36 -11.38
CA GLU A 30 20.38 -5.45 -12.65
C GLU A 30 19.00 -6.13 -12.53
N ASN A 31 18.78 -6.88 -11.45
CA ASN A 31 17.56 -7.65 -11.22
C ASN A 31 16.99 -7.32 -9.83
N ILE A 32 16.11 -6.33 -9.79
CA ILE A 32 15.57 -5.78 -8.55
C ILE A 32 14.13 -6.25 -8.35
N ALA A 33 13.84 -6.73 -7.15
CA ALA A 33 12.48 -6.94 -6.67
C ALA A 33 12.13 -5.82 -5.69
N MET A 34 10.99 -5.17 -5.92
CA MET A 34 10.49 -4.08 -5.09
C MET A 34 9.24 -4.54 -4.33
N VAL A 35 9.19 -4.28 -3.03
CA VAL A 35 7.98 -4.43 -2.20
C VAL A 35 7.52 -3.05 -1.75
N GLY A 36 6.27 -2.67 -2.03
CA GLY A 36 5.78 -1.35 -1.68
C GLY A 36 4.27 -1.21 -1.58
N LEU A 37 3.83 -0.09 -1.03
CA LEU A 37 2.41 0.29 -0.95
C LEU A 37 1.89 0.72 -2.34
N PRO A 38 0.57 0.86 -2.55
CA PRO A 38 -0.01 1.19 -3.85
C PRO A 38 0.58 2.44 -4.50
N CYS A 39 0.84 3.50 -3.72
CA CYS A 39 1.48 4.72 -4.22
C CYS A 39 2.93 4.51 -4.67
N HIS A 40 3.69 3.61 -4.02
CA HIS A 40 5.05 3.26 -4.46
C HIS A 40 4.99 2.47 -5.77
N VAL A 41 4.04 1.53 -5.90
CA VAL A 41 3.80 0.78 -7.14
C VAL A 41 3.46 1.72 -8.29
N GLN A 42 2.57 2.69 -8.06
CA GLN A 42 2.22 3.71 -9.06
C GLN A 42 3.43 4.54 -9.47
N ALA A 43 4.24 4.99 -8.50
CA ALA A 43 5.47 5.71 -8.79
C ALA A 43 6.43 4.86 -9.65
N MET A 44 6.62 3.58 -9.31
CA MET A 44 7.48 2.68 -10.08
C MET A 44 6.97 2.47 -11.51
N ARG A 45 5.66 2.24 -11.71
CA ARG A 45 5.11 2.12 -13.06
C ARG A 45 5.24 3.40 -13.86
N LYS A 46 5.06 4.56 -13.23
CA LYS A 46 5.29 5.85 -13.88
C LYS A 46 6.75 6.01 -14.32
N ILE A 47 7.70 5.60 -13.49
CA ILE A 47 9.13 5.59 -13.84
C ILE A 47 9.39 4.68 -15.04
N GLN A 48 8.84 3.45 -15.03
CA GLN A 48 9.02 2.46 -16.10
C GLN A 48 8.40 2.89 -17.44
N LEU A 49 7.34 3.69 -17.41
CA LEU A 49 6.63 4.18 -18.61
C LEU A 49 7.08 5.58 -19.05
N SER A 50 8.02 6.20 -18.35
CA SER A 50 8.43 7.58 -18.63
C SER A 50 9.47 7.64 -19.74
N ASP A 51 9.15 8.29 -20.85
CA ASP A 51 10.09 8.55 -21.94
C ASP A 51 10.98 9.79 -21.71
N TYR A 52 10.76 10.53 -20.60
CA TYR A 52 11.48 11.79 -20.33
C TYR A 52 12.89 11.58 -19.77
N PHE A 53 13.09 10.54 -18.97
CA PHE A 53 14.34 10.26 -18.27
C PHE A 53 14.51 8.75 -18.13
N ASP A 54 15.63 8.21 -18.60
CA ASP A 54 16.03 6.83 -18.30
C ASP A 54 16.78 6.81 -16.97
N VAL A 55 16.09 6.33 -15.94
CA VAL A 55 16.66 6.07 -14.61
C VAL A 55 16.81 4.57 -14.35
N HIS A 56 16.84 3.78 -15.43
CA HIS A 56 16.99 2.33 -15.42
C HIS A 56 15.88 1.61 -14.63
N GLY A 57 14.64 2.10 -14.76
CA GLY A 57 13.48 1.50 -14.11
C GLY A 57 13.15 0.09 -14.62
N ASP A 58 13.65 -0.29 -15.78
CA ASP A 58 13.54 -1.62 -16.37
C ASP A 58 14.33 -2.70 -15.58
N LYS A 59 15.31 -2.29 -14.76
CA LYS A 59 16.04 -3.20 -13.84
C LYS A 59 15.15 -3.76 -12.73
N VAL A 60 13.99 -3.14 -12.47
CA VAL A 60 12.97 -3.67 -11.55
C VAL A 60 12.16 -4.76 -12.27
N LYS A 61 12.47 -6.02 -11.96
CA LYS A 61 11.85 -7.20 -12.60
C LYS A 61 10.60 -7.69 -11.89
N TYR A 62 10.46 -7.40 -10.59
CA TYR A 62 9.29 -7.76 -9.79
C TYR A 62 8.81 -6.58 -8.96
N VAL A 63 7.53 -6.29 -9.03
CA VAL A 63 6.83 -5.29 -8.23
C VAL A 63 5.76 -5.99 -7.40
N ILE A 64 6.02 -6.14 -6.11
CA ILE A 64 5.13 -6.78 -5.13
C ILE A 64 4.42 -5.66 -4.36
N GLY A 65 3.11 -5.54 -4.59
CA GLY A 65 2.27 -4.54 -3.95
C GLY A 65 1.69 -5.03 -2.62
N LEU A 66 1.67 -4.19 -1.60
CA LEU A 66 0.97 -4.47 -0.35
C LEU A 66 -0.40 -3.80 -0.35
N LEU A 67 -1.43 -4.49 0.14
CA LEU A 67 -2.74 -3.87 0.36
C LEU A 67 -2.62 -2.77 1.42
N CYS A 68 -3.19 -1.60 1.16
CA CYS A 68 -3.02 -0.43 2.02
C CYS A 68 -4.29 0.42 2.06
N THR A 69 -4.83 0.64 3.25
CA THR A 69 -5.89 1.64 3.46
C THR A 69 -5.29 3.03 3.61
N GLU A 70 -4.35 3.18 4.54
CA GLU A 70 -3.71 4.44 4.91
C GLU A 70 -2.37 4.17 5.61
N THR A 71 -1.54 5.20 5.70
CA THR A 71 -0.36 5.25 6.57
C THR A 71 -0.45 6.46 7.48
N PHE A 72 0.34 6.45 8.54
CA PHE A 72 0.36 7.50 9.53
C PHE A 72 1.60 8.39 9.38
N ASP A 73 1.42 9.66 9.73
CA ASP A 73 2.53 10.56 9.94
C ASP A 73 3.28 10.17 11.23
N ARG A 74 4.61 10.15 11.18
CA ARG A 74 5.45 9.68 12.30
C ARG A 74 5.18 10.51 13.56
N ASP A 75 5.22 11.83 13.44
CA ASP A 75 5.18 12.71 14.60
C ASP A 75 3.78 12.68 15.23
N LEU A 76 2.75 12.64 14.39
CA LEU A 76 1.37 12.49 14.85
C LEU A 76 1.11 11.11 15.46
N LEU A 77 1.72 10.04 14.94
CA LEU A 77 1.63 8.71 15.53
C LEU A 77 2.33 8.66 16.89
N LEU A 78 3.54 9.21 17.01
CA LEU A 78 4.27 9.29 18.28
C LEU A 78 3.50 10.10 19.33
N ALA A 79 2.93 11.24 18.95
CA ALA A 79 2.05 12.01 19.82
C ALA A 79 0.84 11.19 20.29
N LYS A 80 0.22 10.42 19.37
CA LYS A 80 -0.91 9.55 19.71
C LYS A 80 -0.53 8.41 20.65
N LEU A 81 0.65 7.82 20.47
CA LEU A 81 1.16 6.81 21.40
C LEU A 81 1.41 7.39 22.79
N ALA A 82 1.97 8.61 22.86
CA ALA A 82 2.18 9.31 24.13
C ALA A 82 0.85 9.61 24.85
N GLU A 83 -0.21 10.01 24.13
CA GLU A 83 -1.57 10.15 24.70
C GLU A 83 -2.10 8.85 25.30
N LEU A 84 -1.75 7.71 24.70
CA LEU A 84 -2.11 6.37 25.16
C LEU A 84 -1.19 5.85 26.29
N GLY A 85 -0.19 6.64 26.71
CA GLY A 85 0.80 6.24 27.70
C GLY A 85 1.80 5.20 27.20
N VAL A 86 1.97 5.07 25.88
CA VAL A 86 2.89 4.11 25.24
C VAL A 86 4.11 4.83 24.70
N LYS A 87 5.29 4.32 25.04
CA LYS A 87 6.55 4.74 24.43
C LYS A 87 6.85 3.87 23.22
N ILE A 88 7.36 4.46 22.14
CA ILE A 88 7.62 3.72 20.89
C ILE A 88 8.67 2.61 21.08
N GLU A 89 9.61 2.80 21.99
CA GLU A 89 10.67 1.84 22.32
C GLU A 89 10.13 0.55 22.96
N ASP A 90 8.95 0.63 23.59
CA ASP A 90 8.28 -0.51 24.21
C ASP A 90 7.39 -1.29 23.21
N VAL A 91 7.21 -0.76 21.99
CA VAL A 91 6.37 -1.38 20.96
C VAL A 91 7.13 -2.45 20.21
N LYS A 92 6.59 -3.67 20.22
CA LYS A 92 7.13 -4.81 19.46
C LYS A 92 6.48 -4.98 18.09
N LYS A 93 5.20 -4.62 17.99
CA LYS A 93 4.41 -4.82 16.78
C LYS A 93 3.20 -3.90 16.78
N PHE A 94 2.84 -3.45 15.59
CA PHE A 94 1.54 -2.89 15.30
C PHE A 94 0.72 -3.86 14.45
N ASP A 95 -0.60 -3.79 14.55
CA ASP A 95 -1.52 -4.46 13.64
C ASP A 95 -2.80 -3.65 13.45
N ILE A 96 -3.48 -3.85 12.33
CA ILE A 96 -4.77 -3.23 12.04
C ILE A 96 -5.75 -4.30 11.61
N GLY A 97 -6.80 -4.48 12.41
CA GLY A 97 -7.84 -5.47 12.16
C GLY A 97 -9.06 -5.21 13.02
N GLU A 98 -10.22 -5.71 12.59
CA GLU A 98 -11.47 -5.64 13.35
C GLU A 98 -11.86 -4.21 13.79
N GLY A 99 -11.50 -3.20 13.00
CA GLY A 99 -11.78 -1.79 13.31
C GLY A 99 -10.89 -1.18 14.40
N LYS A 100 -9.78 -1.84 14.74
CA LYS A 100 -8.84 -1.42 15.79
C LYS A 100 -7.42 -1.30 15.26
N PHE A 101 -6.70 -0.33 15.80
CA PHE A 101 -5.25 -0.24 15.75
C PHE A 101 -4.71 -0.90 17.02
N LYS A 102 -4.00 -2.03 16.85
CA LYS A 102 -3.53 -2.90 17.93
C LYS A 102 -2.04 -2.65 18.16
N ILE A 103 -1.66 -2.34 19.38
CA ILE A 103 -0.28 -2.06 19.79
C ILE A 103 0.16 -3.17 20.73
N PHE A 104 1.20 -3.90 20.37
CA PHE A 104 1.73 -5.01 21.16
C PHE A 104 3.02 -4.58 21.87
N THR A 105 3.02 -4.72 23.19
CA THR A 105 4.14 -4.40 24.09
C THR A 105 4.44 -5.60 24.99
N ASP A 106 5.52 -5.53 25.78
CA ASP A 106 5.77 -6.53 26.83
C ASP A 106 4.70 -6.55 27.94
N GLY A 107 4.04 -5.42 28.17
CA GLY A 107 2.94 -5.30 29.13
C GLY A 107 1.60 -5.83 28.61
N GLY A 108 1.53 -6.27 27.35
CA GLY A 108 0.31 -6.77 26.70
C GLY A 108 -0.11 -5.97 25.47
N GLN A 109 -1.37 -6.15 25.08
CA GLN A 109 -1.98 -5.52 23.90
C GLN A 109 -2.83 -4.32 24.31
N ILE A 110 -2.63 -3.20 23.61
CA ILE A 110 -3.44 -1.98 23.75
C ILE A 110 -4.18 -1.75 22.43
N ASP A 111 -5.48 -1.52 22.51
CA ASP A 111 -6.35 -1.30 21.35
C ASP A 111 -6.83 0.15 21.31
N GLU A 112 -6.66 0.80 20.17
CA GLU A 112 -7.28 2.09 19.84
C GLU A 112 -8.25 1.91 18.66
N LYS A 113 -9.33 2.69 18.63
CA LYS A 113 -10.28 2.66 17.51
C LYS A 113 -9.60 3.19 16.25
N ILE A 114 -9.72 2.47 15.13
CA ILE A 114 -9.12 2.92 13.86
C ILE A 114 -9.64 4.29 13.42
N ALA A 115 -10.88 4.64 13.78
CA ALA A 115 -11.46 5.95 13.52
C ALA A 115 -10.73 7.08 14.26
N ALA A 116 -10.21 6.83 15.48
CA ALA A 116 -9.43 7.80 16.24
C ALA A 116 -8.05 8.02 15.60
N MET A 117 -7.48 7.00 14.94
CA MET A 117 -6.20 7.10 14.24
C MET A 117 -6.26 8.00 12.99
N LYS A 118 -7.45 8.40 12.53
CA LYS A 118 -7.63 9.29 11.37
C LYS A 118 -6.97 10.66 11.56
N SER A 119 -6.82 11.14 12.80
CA SER A 119 -6.09 12.37 13.08
C SER A 119 -4.59 12.27 12.78
N CYS A 120 -4.04 11.05 12.77
CA CYS A 120 -2.63 10.78 12.49
C CYS A 120 -2.40 10.35 11.03
N MET A 121 -3.47 10.19 10.24
CA MET A 121 -3.38 9.76 8.85
C MET A 121 -2.59 10.77 8.03
N ARG A 122 -1.69 10.28 7.19
CA ARG A 122 -0.94 11.14 6.26
C ARG A 122 -1.89 11.86 5.29
N GLU A 123 -1.69 13.15 5.10
CA GLU A 123 -2.49 13.98 4.18
C GLU A 123 -2.59 13.39 2.76
N GLY A 124 -1.48 12.89 2.21
CA GLY A 124 -1.47 12.27 0.88
C GLY A 124 -2.38 11.03 0.74
N CYS A 125 -2.71 10.35 1.85
CA CYS A 125 -3.64 9.23 1.82
C CYS A 125 -5.09 9.67 1.57
N LYS A 126 -5.44 10.94 1.82
CA LYS A 126 -6.79 11.50 1.57
C LYS A 126 -7.18 11.54 0.10
N VAL A 127 -6.20 11.52 -0.80
CA VAL A 127 -6.40 11.54 -2.26
C VAL A 127 -5.98 10.22 -2.92
N CYS A 128 -5.58 9.22 -2.14
CA CYS A 128 -5.18 7.91 -2.66
C CYS A 128 -6.41 7.07 -3.01
N TYR A 129 -6.58 6.68 -4.27
CA TYR A 129 -7.71 5.88 -4.73
C TYR A 129 -7.36 4.40 -5.03
N ASP A 130 -6.22 3.92 -4.54
CA ASP A 130 -5.78 2.53 -4.76
C ASP A 130 -5.54 1.84 -3.42
N PHE A 131 -6.31 0.77 -3.18
CA PHE A 131 -6.22 -0.05 -1.98
C PHE A 131 -5.40 -1.31 -2.21
N ALA A 132 -5.61 -1.95 -3.37
CA ALA A 132 -5.14 -3.30 -3.63
C ALA A 132 -3.81 -3.33 -4.39
N ALA A 133 -3.12 -2.20 -4.56
CA ALA A 133 -1.92 -2.07 -5.38
C ALA A 133 -2.19 -2.58 -6.80
N GLU A 134 -3.15 -1.95 -7.47
CA GLU A 134 -3.77 -2.44 -8.70
C GLU A 134 -2.79 -2.60 -9.88
N LEU A 135 -1.63 -1.95 -9.82
CA LEU A 135 -0.61 -1.96 -10.87
C LEU A 135 0.62 -2.83 -10.56
N SER A 136 0.60 -3.63 -9.48
CA SER A 136 1.72 -4.53 -9.13
C SER A 136 1.73 -5.78 -10.02
N ASP A 137 2.77 -6.60 -9.94
CA ASP A 137 2.76 -7.95 -10.54
C ASP A 137 1.94 -8.93 -9.66
N VAL A 138 2.14 -8.81 -8.34
CA VAL A 138 1.40 -9.54 -7.30
C VAL A 138 1.03 -8.56 -6.19
N SER A 139 -0.20 -8.64 -5.68
CA SER A 139 -0.62 -7.89 -4.50
C SER A 139 -0.84 -8.81 -3.31
N VAL A 140 -0.37 -8.42 -2.12
CA VAL A 140 -0.35 -9.27 -0.92
C VAL A 140 -0.84 -8.50 0.30
N GLY A 141 -1.68 -9.12 1.13
CA GLY A 141 -2.11 -8.54 2.40
C GLY A 141 -3.11 -9.40 3.16
N SER A 142 -3.42 -8.99 4.39
CA SER A 142 -4.16 -9.82 5.35
C SER A 142 -5.68 -9.89 5.10
N ILE A 143 -6.28 -8.89 4.43
CA ILE A 143 -7.73 -8.81 4.26
C ILE A 143 -8.26 -9.99 3.44
N GLY A 144 -9.27 -10.67 3.98
CA GLY A 144 -9.93 -11.82 3.35
C GLY A 144 -9.30 -13.16 3.73
N ALA A 145 -8.04 -13.16 4.15
CA ALA A 145 -7.34 -14.35 4.61
C ALA A 145 -7.62 -14.67 6.08
N GLU A 146 -7.39 -15.92 6.44
CA GLU A 146 -7.40 -16.39 7.83
C GLU A 146 -6.11 -15.96 8.55
N SER A 147 -6.10 -16.03 9.88
CA SER A 147 -4.88 -15.75 10.66
C SER A 147 -3.72 -16.63 10.22
N GLY A 148 -2.54 -16.04 10.04
CA GLY A 148 -1.35 -16.72 9.53
C GLY A 148 -1.29 -16.85 8.00
N TRP A 149 -2.34 -16.44 7.28
CA TRP A 149 -2.39 -16.45 5.82
C TRP A 149 -2.46 -15.03 5.25
N ASN A 150 -2.10 -14.89 3.98
CA ASN A 150 -2.29 -13.67 3.22
C ASN A 150 -3.16 -13.93 2.00
N THR A 151 -3.98 -12.94 1.64
CA THR A 151 -4.62 -12.87 0.33
C THR A 151 -3.57 -12.45 -0.68
N VAL A 152 -3.47 -13.21 -1.77
CA VAL A 152 -2.54 -12.96 -2.87
C VAL A 152 -3.33 -12.80 -4.16
N ILE A 153 -3.15 -11.66 -4.83
CA ILE A 153 -3.81 -11.33 -6.10
C ILE A 153 -2.74 -11.29 -7.19
N ILE A 154 -2.82 -12.23 -8.12
CA ILE A 154 -1.94 -12.30 -9.30
C ILE A 154 -2.50 -11.37 -10.37
N ARG A 155 -1.68 -10.46 -10.91
CA ARG A 155 -2.16 -9.41 -11.84
C ARG A 155 -1.71 -9.60 -13.28
N ASN A 156 -0.53 -10.18 -13.49
CA ASN A 156 0.06 -10.35 -14.80
C ASN A 156 0.93 -11.62 -14.88
N GLU A 157 1.46 -11.91 -16.07
CA GLU A 157 2.28 -13.10 -16.31
C GLU A 157 3.55 -13.13 -15.45
N THR A 158 4.20 -11.99 -15.19
CA THR A 158 5.36 -11.91 -14.29
C THR A 158 5.00 -12.35 -12.88
N GLY A 159 3.88 -11.87 -12.35
CA GLY A 159 3.39 -12.24 -11.03
C GLY A 159 2.92 -13.69 -10.97
N LYS A 160 2.28 -14.18 -12.03
CA LYS A 160 1.87 -15.58 -12.16
C LYS A 160 3.09 -16.50 -12.09
N LYS A 161 4.11 -16.20 -12.88
CA LYS A 161 5.38 -16.94 -12.89
C LYS A 161 6.02 -16.93 -11.49
N LEU A 162 6.08 -15.77 -10.83
CA LEU A 162 6.65 -15.66 -9.48
C LEU A 162 5.96 -16.59 -8.47
N ILE A 163 4.63 -16.64 -8.48
CA ILE A 163 3.85 -17.51 -7.59
C ILE A 163 4.00 -18.99 -7.96
N GLU A 164 3.99 -19.32 -9.25
CA GLU A 164 4.18 -20.70 -9.73
C GLU A 164 5.57 -21.25 -9.38
N ASP A 165 6.62 -20.45 -9.59
CA ASP A 165 8.00 -20.79 -9.21
C ASP A 165 8.11 -21.01 -7.69
N ALA A 166 7.50 -20.12 -6.89
CA ALA A 166 7.51 -20.24 -5.43
C ALA A 166 6.76 -21.49 -4.94
N LYS A 167 5.65 -21.86 -5.59
CA LYS A 167 4.93 -23.11 -5.32
C LYS A 167 5.78 -24.33 -5.69
N ALA A 168 6.39 -24.32 -6.86
CA ALA A 168 7.24 -25.43 -7.34
C ALA A 168 8.47 -25.63 -6.44
N ALA A 169 9.02 -24.54 -5.89
CA ALA A 169 10.11 -24.57 -4.92
C ALA A 169 9.68 -25.00 -3.50
N GLY A 170 8.37 -25.16 -3.25
CA GLY A 170 7.85 -25.56 -1.94
C GLY A 170 8.02 -24.51 -0.84
N VAL A 171 8.22 -23.23 -1.21
CA VAL A 171 8.43 -22.14 -0.24
C VAL A 171 7.14 -21.44 0.19
N ILE A 172 6.02 -21.73 -0.49
CA ILE A 172 4.70 -21.24 -0.13
C ILE A 172 3.65 -22.35 -0.23
N GLU A 173 2.65 -22.28 0.63
CA GLU A 173 1.41 -23.03 0.51
C GLU A 173 0.33 -22.13 -0.09
N THR A 174 -0.55 -22.68 -0.93
CA THR A 174 -1.62 -21.91 -1.57
C THR A 174 -2.94 -22.65 -1.51
N LYS A 175 -4.01 -21.93 -1.19
CA LYS A 175 -5.39 -22.40 -1.31
C LYS A 175 -6.24 -21.37 -2.06
N PRO A 176 -7.29 -21.78 -2.80
CA PRO A 176 -8.23 -20.84 -3.39
C PRO A 176 -8.87 -19.96 -2.31
N LEU A 177 -9.09 -18.69 -2.64
CA LEU A 177 -9.81 -17.76 -1.78
C LEU A 177 -11.30 -17.83 -2.13
N ALA A 178 -12.17 -18.02 -1.12
CA ALA A 178 -13.61 -18.10 -1.34
C ALA A 178 -14.18 -16.77 -1.88
N ASP A 179 -15.22 -16.85 -2.71
CA ASP A 179 -15.82 -15.68 -3.38
C ASP A 179 -16.30 -14.62 -2.39
N GLU A 180 -16.84 -15.00 -1.22
CA GLU A 180 -17.27 -14.00 -0.22
C GLU A 180 -16.08 -13.21 0.35
N LYS A 181 -14.89 -13.82 0.42
CA LYS A 181 -13.66 -13.15 0.85
C LYS A 181 -13.10 -12.25 -0.24
N VAL A 182 -13.23 -12.64 -1.52
CA VAL A 182 -12.90 -11.77 -2.66
C VAL A 182 -13.78 -10.52 -2.67
N GLU A 183 -15.08 -10.68 -2.44
CA GLU A 183 -16.03 -9.56 -2.35
C GLU A 183 -15.72 -8.62 -1.17
N LEU A 184 -15.22 -9.14 -0.05
CA LEU A 184 -14.72 -8.31 1.05
C LEU A 184 -13.57 -7.40 0.61
N VAL A 185 -12.59 -7.94 -0.13
CA VAL A 185 -11.45 -7.17 -0.66
C VAL A 185 -11.94 -6.10 -1.64
N ARG A 186 -12.85 -6.46 -2.56
CA ARG A 186 -13.47 -5.52 -3.51
C ARG A 186 -14.22 -4.40 -2.81
N LYS A 187 -14.98 -4.72 -1.75
CA LYS A 187 -15.73 -3.74 -0.96
C LYS A 187 -14.81 -2.71 -0.31
N LEU A 188 -13.68 -3.14 0.26
CA LEU A 188 -12.69 -2.21 0.83
C LEU A 188 -12.01 -1.35 -0.24
N ALA A 189 -11.67 -1.95 -1.39
CA ALA A 189 -11.12 -1.20 -2.52
C ALA A 189 -12.09 -0.12 -3.01
N SER A 190 -13.37 -0.47 -3.19
CA SER A 190 -14.43 0.46 -3.60
C SER A 190 -14.65 1.55 -2.56
N ARG A 191 -14.65 1.22 -1.26
CA ARG A 191 -14.79 2.20 -0.18
C ARG A 191 -13.65 3.21 -0.17
N LYS A 192 -12.40 2.78 -0.39
CA LYS A 192 -11.26 3.70 -0.47
C LYS A 192 -11.38 4.64 -1.67
N LYS A 193 -11.72 4.09 -2.85
CA LYS A 193 -11.94 4.87 -4.08
C LYS A 193 -13.02 5.92 -3.90
N THR A 194 -14.22 5.50 -3.49
CA THR A 194 -15.37 6.40 -3.35
C THR A 194 -15.18 7.41 -2.22
N GLY A 195 -14.59 7.00 -1.09
CA GLY A 195 -14.34 7.88 0.05
C GLY A 195 -13.34 9.01 -0.25
N ASN A 196 -12.36 8.76 -1.11
CA ASN A 196 -11.35 9.75 -1.48
C ASN A 196 -11.67 10.51 -2.76
N LEU A 197 -12.68 10.08 -3.54
CA LEU A 197 -13.05 10.73 -4.80
C LEU A 197 -13.38 12.20 -4.60
N LYS A 198 -14.15 12.54 -3.56
CA LYS A 198 -14.46 13.94 -3.23
C LYS A 198 -13.19 14.76 -3.03
N ASN A 199 -12.26 14.27 -2.20
CA ASN A 199 -11.01 14.98 -1.92
C ASN A 199 -10.16 15.18 -3.19
N ILE A 200 -10.19 14.21 -4.12
CA ILE A 200 -9.50 14.32 -5.41
C ILE A 200 -10.12 15.43 -6.26
N MET A 201 -11.45 15.48 -6.34
CA MET A 201 -12.15 16.53 -7.10
C MET A 201 -11.89 17.91 -6.50
N ASP A 202 -11.97 18.02 -5.17
CA ASP A 202 -11.67 19.26 -4.44
C ASP A 202 -10.21 19.72 -4.70
N ALA A 203 -9.26 18.78 -4.73
CA ALA A 203 -7.84 19.08 -4.97
C ALA A 203 -7.51 19.40 -6.44
N ALA A 204 -8.22 18.81 -7.40
CA ALA A 204 -8.04 19.09 -8.82
C ALA A 204 -8.48 20.52 -9.18
N GLY A 205 -9.48 21.05 -8.45
CA GLY A 205 -10.08 22.34 -8.73
C GLY A 205 -10.79 22.38 -10.08
N ALA A 206 -11.32 23.54 -10.46
CA ALA A 206 -11.97 23.71 -11.75
C ALA A 206 -10.96 23.52 -12.90
N VAL A 207 -11.32 22.67 -13.85
CA VAL A 207 -10.52 22.45 -15.07
C VAL A 207 -10.94 23.48 -16.11
N ARG A 208 -9.97 24.17 -16.70
CA ARG A 208 -10.25 25.14 -17.75
C ARG A 208 -10.38 24.44 -19.09
N ILE A 209 -11.59 24.43 -19.64
CA ILE A 209 -11.89 23.95 -21.00
C ILE A 209 -12.18 25.18 -21.85
N LEU A 210 -11.24 25.53 -22.74
CA LEU A 210 -11.26 26.79 -23.50
C LEU A 210 -11.39 28.01 -22.57
N ASN A 211 -12.53 28.71 -22.64
CA ASN A 211 -12.85 29.88 -21.83
C ASN A 211 -13.79 29.57 -20.64
N LEU A 212 -14.14 28.30 -20.44
CA LEU A 212 -14.99 27.85 -19.34
C LEU A 212 -14.13 27.26 -18.24
N ALA A 213 -14.39 27.67 -17.00
CA ALA A 213 -13.95 26.93 -15.83
C ALA A 213 -15.04 25.91 -15.51
N VAL A 214 -14.70 24.64 -15.56
CA VAL A 214 -15.66 23.53 -15.40
C VAL A 214 -15.29 22.79 -14.13
N ASP A 215 -16.27 22.62 -13.24
CA ASP A 215 -16.08 21.79 -12.06
C ASP A 215 -15.88 20.32 -12.49
N PRO A 216 -14.90 19.59 -11.91
CA PRO A 216 -14.67 18.19 -12.26
C PRO A 216 -15.92 17.29 -12.16
N THR A 217 -16.86 17.62 -11.28
CA THR A 217 -18.12 16.88 -11.10
C THR A 217 -19.14 17.14 -12.21
N GLU A 218 -19.02 18.24 -12.95
CA GLU A 218 -19.88 18.62 -14.08
C GLU A 218 -19.28 18.22 -15.43
N MET A 219 -18.09 17.63 -15.45
CA MET A 219 -17.36 17.29 -16.68
C MET A 219 -18.11 16.29 -17.56
N ASN A 220 -18.95 15.44 -16.96
CA ASN A 220 -19.83 14.50 -17.67
C ASN A 220 -21.01 15.15 -18.39
N ILE A 221 -21.32 16.43 -18.11
CA ILE A 221 -22.36 17.20 -18.81
C ILE A 221 -21.82 17.75 -20.14
N LEU A 222 -20.49 17.84 -20.28
CA LEU A 222 -19.81 18.38 -21.47
C LEU A 222 -19.34 17.31 -22.47
N LEU A 223 -19.48 16.03 -22.14
CA LEU A 223 -19.17 14.87 -22.98
C LEU A 223 -20.45 14.25 -23.54
#